data_AF-A0A356X1Y1-F1
#
_entry.id   AF-A0A356X1Y1-F1
#
_cell.length_a   1.000
_cell.length_b   1.000
_cell.length_c   1.000
_cell.angle_alpha   90.00
_cell.angle_beta   90.00
_cell.angle_gamma   90.00
#
_symmetry.space_group_name_H-M   'P 1'
#
loop_
_entity.id
_entity.type
_entity.pdbx_description
1 polymer ?
#
loop_
_entity_poly.entity_id
_entity_poly.type
_entity_poly.pdbx_seq_one_letter_code
_entity_poly.pdbx_strand_id
1 'polypeptide(L)'
;TIRHLKEEYPDTTFYFCMGEDSLSQFHTWKDHHQIVEECELLVAQRPGETHKNVDKEILAQSHFVDHEPLDIASSEIREKVKSGRSVSDEVPESVLKIIEKERLYS
;
A
#
# COMPACT_ATOMS: atom_id res chain seq x y z
N THR A 1 -10.28 9.88 6.06
CA THR A 1 -9.90 8.67 6.83
C THR A 1 -9.06 9.01 8.04
N ILE A 2 -7.86 9.57 7.89
CA ILE A 2 -6.93 9.81 9.02
C ILE A 2 -7.56 10.64 10.15
N ARG A 3 -8.16 11.80 9.83
CA ARG A 3 -8.85 12.64 10.83
C ARG A 3 -9.91 11.88 11.63
N HIS A 4 -10.74 11.10 10.94
CA HIS A 4 -11.78 10.29 11.57
C HIS A 4 -11.19 9.25 12.54
N LEU A 5 -10.09 8.59 12.17
CA LEU A 5 -9.41 7.64 13.05
C LEU A 5 -8.78 8.32 14.26
N LYS A 6 -8.21 9.52 14.12
CA LYS A 6 -7.65 10.30 15.23
C LYS A 6 -8.73 10.80 16.19
N GLU A 7 -9.91 11.14 15.68
CA GLU A 7 -11.07 11.49 16.51
C GLU A 7 -11.56 10.29 17.34
N GLU A 8 -11.59 9.09 16.74
CA GLU A 8 -12.02 7.87 17.41
C GLU A 8 -10.98 7.32 18.39
N TYR A 9 -9.69 7.50 18.09
CA TYR A 9 -8.55 7.00 18.87
C TYR A 9 -7.54 8.13 19.18
N PRO A 10 -7.87 9.06 20.09
CA PRO A 10 -7.08 10.27 20.32
C PRO A 10 -5.69 10.01 20.91
N ASP A 11 -5.50 8.91 21.63
CA ASP A 11 -4.23 8.53 22.25
C ASP A 11 -3.38 7.60 21.38
N THR A 12 -3.76 7.39 20.11
CA THR A 12 -3.07 6.50 19.18
C THR A 12 -2.28 7.29 18.14
N THR A 13 -1.00 6.94 17.99
CA THR A 13 -0.18 7.40 16.88
C THR A 13 -0.49 6.58 15.62
N PHE A 14 -0.89 7.24 14.55
CA PHE A 14 -1.15 6.61 13.26
C PHE A 14 0.00 6.84 12.29
N TYR A 15 0.30 5.80 11.52
CA TYR A 15 1.21 5.85 10.37
C TYR A 15 0.45 5.50 9.10
N PHE A 16 0.70 6.24 8.02
CA PHE A 16 0.17 5.88 6.71
C PHE A 16 1.13 4.95 5.99
N CYS A 17 0.81 3.65 5.97
CA CYS A 17 1.63 2.66 5.27
C CYS A 17 1.45 2.73 3.76
N MET A 18 2.55 2.82 3.01
CA MET A 18 2.54 2.83 1.56
C MET A 18 3.82 2.24 0.96
N GLY A 19 3.78 1.89 -0.33
CA GLY A 19 4.97 1.52 -1.10
C GLY A 19 5.75 2.75 -1.57
N GLU A 20 7.05 2.57 -1.80
CA GLU A 20 7.92 3.64 -2.34
C GLU A 20 7.49 4.12 -3.74
N ASP A 21 6.90 3.25 -4.55
CA ASP A 21 6.31 3.61 -5.85
C ASP A 21 5.16 4.62 -5.70
N SER A 22 4.33 4.44 -4.67
CA SER A 22 3.27 5.38 -4.34
C SER A 22 3.83 6.69 -3.80
N LEU A 23 4.94 6.65 -3.05
CA LEU A 23 5.61 7.84 -2.52
C LEU A 23 6.12 8.73 -3.67
N SER A 24 6.72 8.12 -4.70
CA SER A 24 7.21 8.83 -5.89
C SER A 24 6.11 9.60 -6.64
N GLN A 25 4.85 9.19 -6.49
CA GLN A 25 3.68 9.86 -7.08
C GLN A 25 2.84 10.62 -6.03
N PHE A 26 3.29 10.72 -4.79
CA PHE A 26 2.47 11.22 -3.68
C PHE A 26 2.07 12.70 -3.84
N HIS A 27 2.90 13.51 -4.51
CA HIS A 27 2.57 14.90 -4.86
C HIS A 27 1.31 15.02 -5.76
N THR A 28 0.93 13.94 -6.46
CA THR A 28 -0.29 13.90 -7.28
C THR A 28 -1.55 13.60 -6.47
N TRP A 29 -1.41 13.16 -5.22
CA TRP A 29 -2.54 12.83 -4.38
C TRP A 29 -3.29 14.09 -3.96
N LYS A 30 -4.60 13.95 -3.84
CA LYS A 30 -5.46 15.00 -3.32
C LYS A 30 -5.04 15.34 -1.88
N ASP A 31 -4.83 16.63 -1.63
CA ASP A 31 -4.50 17.18 -0.30
C ASP A 31 -3.25 16.54 0.35
N HIS A 32 -2.26 16.12 -0.44
CA HIS A 32 -1.06 15.41 0.04
C HIS A 32 -0.30 16.14 1.17
N HIS A 33 -0.23 17.48 1.14
CA HIS A 33 0.33 18.27 2.24
C HIS A 33 -0.46 18.09 3.56
N GLN A 34 -1.80 18.06 3.49
CA GLN A 34 -2.62 17.84 4.69
C GLN A 34 -2.46 16.41 5.22
N ILE A 35 -2.18 15.43 4.35
CA ILE A 35 -1.95 14.05 4.81
C ILE A 35 -0.74 13.97 5.74
N VAL A 36 0.37 14.62 5.38
CA VAL A 36 1.60 14.61 6.20
C VAL A 36 1.52 15.53 7.43
N GLU A 37 0.60 16.49 7.45
CA GLU A 37 0.25 17.24 8.67
C GLU A 37 -0.52 16.37 9.67
N GLU A 38 -1.26 15.37 9.19
CA GLU A 38 -2.13 14.54 10.02
C GLU A 38 -1.46 13.26 10.53
N CYS A 39 -0.53 12.68 9.76
CA CYS A 39 0.24 11.51 10.17
C CYS A 39 1.55 11.36 9.39
N GLU A 40 2.51 10.67 10.01
CA GLU A 40 3.78 10.30 9.38
C GLU A 40 3.58 9.15 8.38
N LEU A 41 4.40 9.11 7.33
CA LEU A 41 4.37 8.05 6.32
C LEU A 41 5.26 6.88 6.76
N LEU A 42 4.80 5.64 6.57
CA LEU A 42 5.62 4.43 6.71
C LEU A 42 5.79 3.80 5.34
N VAL A 43 6.98 3.93 4.77
CA VAL A 43 7.25 3.65 3.36
C VAL A 43 8.06 2.36 3.23
N ALA A 44 7.48 1.35 2.61
CA ALA A 44 8.18 0.11 2.28
C ALA A 44 9.15 0.36 1.11
N GLN A 45 10.45 0.23 1.39
CA GLN A 45 11.52 0.52 0.42
C GLN A 45 11.59 -0.51 -0.70
N ARG A 46 11.84 -0.06 -1.92
CA ARG A 46 11.98 -0.88 -3.12
C ARG A 46 13.35 -0.66 -3.75
N PRO A 47 14.10 -1.74 -4.06
CA PRO A 47 15.41 -1.60 -4.69
C PRO A 47 15.35 -0.84 -6.03
N GLY A 48 16.16 0.20 -6.16
CA GLY A 48 16.34 0.95 -7.41
C GLY A 48 15.45 2.19 -7.59
N GLU A 49 14.54 2.46 -6.65
CA GLU A 49 13.75 3.71 -6.66
C GLU A 49 14.59 4.91 -6.21
N THR A 50 14.20 6.11 -6.67
CA THR A 50 14.87 7.37 -6.28
C THR A 50 13.86 8.43 -5.84
N HIS A 51 14.11 9.09 -4.72
CA HIS A 51 13.23 10.14 -4.18
C HIS A 51 13.31 11.50 -4.90
N LYS A 52 13.74 11.54 -6.16
CA LYS A 52 14.00 12.81 -6.88
C LYS A 52 12.77 13.70 -7.03
N ASN A 53 11.58 13.10 -7.05
CA ASN A 53 10.31 13.79 -7.24
C ASN A 53 9.50 13.92 -5.94
N VAL A 54 10.14 13.70 -4.79
CA VAL A 54 9.50 13.80 -3.47
C VAL A 54 10.05 15.03 -2.76
N ASP A 55 9.16 15.90 -2.29
CA ASP A 55 9.55 17.09 -1.56
C ASP A 55 10.30 16.74 -0.27
N LYS A 56 11.30 17.55 0.07
CA LYS A 56 12.13 17.32 1.27
C LYS A 56 11.32 17.28 2.56
N GLU A 57 10.24 18.07 2.64
CA GLU A 57 9.35 18.10 3.79
C GLU A 57 8.61 16.77 3.95
N ILE A 58 8.17 16.17 2.84
CA ILE A 58 7.51 14.86 2.84
C ILE A 58 8.51 13.77 3.21
N LEU A 59 9.74 13.83 2.69
CA LEU A 59 10.81 12.90 3.07
C LEU A 59 11.15 12.99 4.56
N ALA A 60 11.12 14.19 5.15
CA ALA A 60 11.35 14.37 6.58
C ALA A 60 10.22 13.78 7.45
N GLN A 61 9.01 13.65 6.90
CA GLN A 61 7.84 13.04 7.54
C GLN A 61 7.67 11.54 7.16
N SER A 62 8.69 10.91 6.57
CA SER A 62 8.64 9.54 6.10
C SER A 62 9.62 8.63 6.83
N HIS A 63 9.12 7.49 7.32
CA HIS A 63 9.90 6.40 7.86
C HIS A 63 10.06 5.32 6.81
N PHE A 64 11.28 5.08 6.39
CA PHE A 64 11.60 4.06 5.41
C PHE A 64 11.89 2.73 6.10
N VAL A 65 11.22 1.68 5.64
CA VAL A 65 11.32 0.34 6.20
C VAL A 65 11.81 -0.63 5.14
N ASP A 66 12.92 -1.30 5.44
CA ASP A 66 13.40 -2.44 4.69
C ASP A 66 12.42 -3.61 4.81
N HIS A 67 12.17 -4.28 3.69
CA HIS A 67 11.38 -5.50 3.66
C HIS A 67 11.91 -6.45 2.60
N GLU A 68 11.57 -7.73 2.73
CA GLU A 68 11.83 -8.70 1.68
C GLU A 68 10.69 -8.61 0.65
N PRO A 69 10.98 -8.24 -0.62
CA PRO A 69 9.94 -8.11 -1.62
C PRO A 69 9.28 -9.47 -1.88
N LEU A 70 7.96 -9.50 -1.86
CA LEU A 70 7.20 -10.65 -2.33
C LEU A 70 7.03 -10.53 -3.84
N ASP A 71 7.46 -11.55 -4.58
CA ASP A 71 7.26 -11.66 -6.02
C ASP A 71 5.83 -12.13 -6.33
N ILE A 72 4.85 -11.36 -5.85
CA ILE A 72 3.41 -11.63 -6.01
C ILE A 72 2.72 -10.31 -6.34
N ALA A 73 2.02 -10.26 -7.48
CA ALA A 73 1.25 -9.09 -7.89
C ALA A 73 -0.25 -9.42 -8.02
N SER A 74 -1.09 -8.51 -7.54
CA SER A 74 -2.55 -8.68 -7.67
C SER A 74 -3.01 -8.75 -9.13
N SER A 75 -2.33 -8.07 -10.06
CA SER A 75 -2.62 -8.16 -11.50
C SER A 75 -2.38 -9.57 -12.04
N GLU A 76 -1.32 -10.23 -11.61
CA GLU A 76 -0.98 -11.59 -12.02
C GLU A 76 -1.94 -12.62 -11.43
N ILE A 77 -2.32 -12.46 -10.16
CA ILE A 77 -3.34 -13.28 -9.50
C ILE A 77 -4.66 -13.21 -10.29
N ARG A 78 -5.11 -11.99 -10.63
CA ARG A 78 -6.36 -11.82 -11.41
C ARG A 78 -6.28 -12.49 -12.78
N GLU A 79 -5.15 -12.36 -13.47
CA GLU A 79 -4.93 -13.00 -14.78
C GLU A 79 -4.87 -14.53 -14.67
N LYS A 80 -4.24 -15.07 -13.62
CA LYS A 80 -4.20 -16.50 -13.33
C LYS A 80 -5.62 -17.04 -13.09
N VAL A 81 -6.39 -16.40 -12.23
CA VAL A 81 -7.79 -16.79 -11.96
C VAL A 81 -8.62 -16.76 -13.24
N LYS A 82 -8.52 -15.68 -14.02
CA LYS A 82 -9.24 -15.52 -15.30
C LYS A 82 -8.86 -16.59 -16.33
N SER A 83 -7.61 -17.05 -16.31
CA SER A 83 -7.10 -18.13 -17.18
C SER A 83 -7.33 -19.54 -16.61
N GLY A 84 -8.06 -19.68 -15.50
CA GLY A 84 -8.35 -20.96 -14.86
C GLY A 84 -7.16 -21.60 -14.16
N ARG A 85 -6.10 -20.83 -13.88
CA ARG A 85 -4.93 -21.27 -13.13
C ARG A 85 -5.15 -21.08 -11.63
N SER A 86 -4.62 -22.02 -10.84
CA SER A 86 -4.66 -21.94 -9.37
C SER A 86 -3.78 -20.79 -8.85
N VAL A 87 -4.23 -20.19 -7.75
CA VAL A 87 -3.52 -19.16 -6.97
C VAL A 87 -3.43 -19.54 -5.48
N SER A 88 -3.64 -20.82 -5.14
CA SER A 88 -3.73 -21.30 -3.76
C SER A 88 -2.48 -21.06 -2.91
N ASP A 89 -1.32 -20.96 -3.55
CA ASP A 89 -0.04 -20.74 -2.87
C ASP A 89 0.30 -19.24 -2.77
N GLU A 90 -0.49 -18.36 -3.39
CA GLU A 90 -0.26 -16.92 -3.49
C GLU A 90 -1.21 -16.10 -2.61
N VAL A 91 -2.33 -16.71 -2.18
CA VAL A 91 -3.34 -16.06 -1.34
C VAL A 91 -3.71 -16.96 -0.17
N PRO A 92 -4.10 -16.38 0.98
CA PRO A 92 -4.66 -17.16 2.08
C PRO A 92 -5.88 -17.98 1.64
N GLU A 93 -6.05 -19.17 2.22
CA GLU A 93 -7.17 -20.08 1.90
C GLU A 93 -8.55 -19.40 2.03
N SER A 94 -8.71 -18.52 3.02
CA SER A 94 -9.93 -17.73 3.22
C SER A 94 -10.22 -16.78 2.06
N VAL A 95 -9.19 -16.22 1.42
CA VAL A 95 -9.31 -15.36 0.24
C VAL A 95 -9.64 -16.18 -1.00
N LEU A 96 -8.99 -17.33 -1.19
CA LEU A 96 -9.30 -18.26 -2.29
C LEU A 96 -10.79 -18.66 -2.29
N LYS A 97 -11.33 -19.01 -1.12
CA LYS A 97 -12.75 -19.34 -0.95
C LYS A 97 -13.68 -18.21 -1.39
N ILE A 98 -13.30 -16.95 -1.14
CA ILE A 98 -14.09 -15.78 -1.57
C ILE A 98 -14.05 -15.65 -3.10
N ILE A 99 -12.86 -15.78 -3.70
CA ILE A 99 -12.69 -15.70 -5.16
C ILE A 99 -13.57 -16.73 -5.86
N GLU A 100 -13.58 -17.98 -5.38
CA GLU A 100 -14.38 -19.07 -5.96
C GLU A 100 -15.89 -18.87 -5.73
N LYS A 101 -16.28 -18.56 -4.49
CA LYS A 101 -17.71 -18.39 -4.12
C LYS A 101 -18.36 -17.24 -4.88
N GLU A 102 -17.68 -16.11 -4.97
CA GLU A 102 -18.22 -14.88 -5.59
C GLU A 102 -17.86 -14.78 -7.09
N ARG A 103 -17.16 -15.78 -7.65
CA ARG A 103 -16.68 -15.82 -9.04
C ARG A 103 -15.93 -14.54 -9.45
N LEU A 104 -15.03 -14.07 -8.59
CA LEU A 104 -14.25 -12.88 -8.87
C LEU A 104 -13.29 -13.12 -10.03
N TYR A 105 -13.10 -12.09 -10.87
CA TYR A 105 -12.14 -12.07 -11.97
C TYR A 105 -12.40 -13.08 -13.10
N SER A 106 -13.61 -13.64 -13.18
CA SER A 106 -14.10 -14.46 -14.31
C SER A 106 -14.40 -13.62 -15.56
#